data_AF-A0A4C1X604-F1
#
_entry.id   AF-A0A4C1X604-F1
#
_cell.length_a   1.000
_cell.length_b   1.000
_cell.length_c   1.000
_cell.angle_alpha   90.00
_cell.angle_beta   90.00
_cell.angle_gamma   90.00
#
_symmetry.space_group_name_H-M   'P 1'
#
loop_
_entity.id
_entity.type
_entity.pdbx_description
1 polymer ?
#
loop_
_entity_poly.entity_id
_entity_poly.type
_entity_poly.pdbx_seq_one_letter_code
_entity_poly.pdbx_strand_id
1 'polypeptide(L)'
;MFSCVHGKTVAIDESWTCHTKLSCSDCLQLTHCQWCESEKSCLSPKISSDVCPDELIIYEDKNVDIALNAECACGGGKVEKESCVPTGADNTTICSGRGECVCGRCFCKTPDPEHPTKMITGEFCELDNYSCEGPSCREGPYYAPWNF
;
A
#
# COMPACT_ATOMS: atom_id res chain seq x y z
N MET A 1 -27.69 -40.01 -29.05
CA MET A 1 -26.28 -39.56 -29.04
C MET A 1 -26.31 -38.04 -29.05
N PHE A 2 -26.27 -37.41 -27.88
CA PHE A 2 -26.32 -35.95 -27.76
C PHE A 2 -24.91 -35.40 -27.95
N SER A 3 -24.67 -34.71 -29.06
CA SER A 3 -23.40 -34.02 -29.29
C SER A 3 -23.28 -32.81 -28.37
N CYS A 4 -22.22 -32.78 -27.56
CA CYS A 4 -21.83 -31.58 -26.82
C CYS A 4 -21.40 -30.48 -27.81
N VAL A 5 -22.12 -29.36 -27.81
CA VAL A 5 -21.69 -28.14 -28.50
C VAL A 5 -20.51 -27.58 -27.71
N HIS A 6 -19.36 -27.46 -28.35
CA HIS A 6 -18.19 -26.80 -27.77
C HIS A 6 -18.56 -25.33 -27.53
N GLY A 7 -18.77 -24.98 -26.26
CA GLY A 7 -18.93 -23.60 -25.85
C GLY A 7 -17.68 -22.84 -26.29
N LYS A 8 -17.86 -21.84 -27.17
CA LYS A 8 -16.79 -20.89 -27.49
C LYS A 8 -16.41 -20.22 -26.17
N THR A 9 -15.21 -20.50 -25.68
CA THR A 9 -14.56 -19.68 -24.65
C THR A 9 -14.39 -18.29 -25.25
N VAL A 10 -15.30 -17.38 -24.93
CA VAL A 10 -15.12 -15.96 -25.19
C VAL A 10 -13.96 -15.55 -24.30
N ALA A 11 -12.81 -15.27 -24.90
CA ALA A 11 -11.73 -14.60 -24.19
C ALA A 11 -12.34 -13.31 -23.62
N ILE A 12 -12.43 -13.23 -22.29
CA ILE A 12 -12.88 -12.03 -21.61
C ILE A 12 -11.85 -10.98 -21.99
N ASP A 13 -12.23 -10.09 -22.90
CA ASP A 13 -11.35 -9.05 -23.40
C ASP A 13 -10.96 -8.16 -22.22
N GLU A 14 -9.65 -7.90 -22.06
CA GLU A 14 -9.09 -7.14 -20.93
C GLU A 14 -9.75 -5.76 -20.77
N SER A 15 -10.32 -5.21 -21.86
CA SER A 15 -11.10 -3.97 -21.79
C SER A 15 -12.38 -4.10 -20.98
N TRP A 16 -13.09 -5.22 -21.10
CA TRP A 16 -14.31 -5.48 -20.35
C TRP A 16 -14.04 -5.64 -18.85
N THR A 17 -12.88 -6.19 -18.47
CA THR A 17 -12.50 -6.33 -17.06
C THR A 17 -12.44 -4.99 -16.36
N CYS A 18 -11.85 -3.96 -16.98
CA CYS A 18 -11.79 -2.60 -16.42
C CYS A 18 -13.19 -1.97 -16.31
N HIS A 19 -14.02 -2.03 -17.37
CA HIS A 19 -15.33 -1.37 -17.39
C HIS A 19 -16.33 -1.85 -16.32
N THR A 20 -16.13 -3.04 -15.76
CA THR A 20 -16.97 -3.54 -14.66
C THR A 20 -16.65 -2.94 -13.29
N LYS A 21 -15.54 -2.20 -13.16
CA LYS A 21 -15.10 -1.60 -11.89
C LYS A 21 -15.81 -0.27 -11.67
N LEU A 22 -16.43 -0.13 -10.49
CA LEU A 22 -17.26 1.01 -10.13
C LEU A 22 -16.55 2.05 -9.26
N SER A 23 -15.37 1.73 -8.75
CA SER A 23 -14.58 2.60 -7.89
C SER A 23 -13.13 2.67 -8.36
N CYS A 24 -12.46 3.76 -8.03
CA CYS A 24 -11.05 3.95 -8.37
C CYS A 24 -10.17 2.86 -7.73
N SER A 25 -10.38 2.54 -6.45
CA SER A 25 -9.58 1.53 -5.75
C SER A 25 -9.77 0.13 -6.33
N ASP A 26 -11.00 -0.23 -6.73
CA ASP A 26 -11.24 -1.52 -7.41
C ASP A 26 -10.68 -1.55 -8.83
N CYS A 27 -10.61 -0.39 -9.49
CA CYS A 27 -10.00 -0.23 -10.81
C CYS A 27 -8.49 -0.43 -10.75
N LEU A 28 -7.81 0.27 -9.84
CA LEU A 28 -6.35 0.29 -9.75
C LEU A 28 -5.75 -0.91 -9.02
N GLN A 29 -6.58 -1.78 -8.43
CA GLN A 29 -6.15 -3.15 -8.09
C GLN A 29 -5.84 -3.99 -9.34
N LEU A 30 -6.22 -3.53 -10.52
CA LEU A 30 -5.79 -4.09 -11.80
C LEU A 30 -4.74 -3.15 -12.39
N THR A 31 -3.48 -3.58 -12.39
CA THR A 31 -2.33 -2.76 -12.81
C THR A 31 -2.38 -2.29 -14.27
N HIS A 32 -3.22 -2.93 -15.09
CA HIS A 32 -3.45 -2.57 -16.48
C HIS A 32 -4.62 -1.61 -16.68
N CYS A 33 -5.45 -1.33 -15.67
CA CYS A 33 -6.56 -0.39 -15.79
C CYS A 33 -6.15 1.01 -15.35
N GLN A 34 -6.94 2.00 -15.75
CA GLN A 34 -6.72 3.42 -15.47
C GLN A 34 -8.05 4.03 -15.01
N TRP A 35 -8.02 4.96 -14.06
CA TRP A 35 -9.23 5.62 -13.56
C TRP A 35 -9.33 7.04 -14.11
N CYS A 36 -10.46 7.34 -14.75
CA CYS A 36 -10.82 8.69 -15.15
C CYS A 36 -11.63 9.35 -14.03
N GLU A 37 -11.06 10.37 -13.41
CA GLU A 37 -11.70 11.05 -12.28
C GLU A 37 -12.90 11.89 -12.71
N SER A 38 -12.87 12.47 -13.91
CA SER A 38 -13.95 13.31 -14.45
C SER A 38 -15.18 12.50 -14.85
N GLU A 39 -14.97 11.37 -15.51
CA GLU A 39 -16.05 10.46 -15.93
C GLU A 39 -16.41 9.42 -14.86
N LYS A 40 -15.68 9.39 -13.74
CA LYS A 40 -15.84 8.41 -12.65
C LYS A 40 -15.89 6.97 -13.17
N SER A 41 -14.98 6.65 -14.09
CA SER A 41 -14.99 5.39 -14.83
C SER A 41 -13.61 4.76 -14.93
N CYS A 42 -13.59 3.42 -14.94
CA CYS A 42 -12.39 2.63 -15.14
C CYS A 42 -12.23 2.27 -16.62
N LEU A 43 -11.07 2.56 -17.17
CA LEU A 43 -10.74 2.46 -18.59
C LEU A 43 -9.56 1.50 -18.78
N SER A 44 -9.50 0.89 -19.97
CA SER A 44 -8.33 0.13 -20.40
C SER A 44 -7.34 1.04 -21.15
N PRO A 45 -6.04 0.70 -21.22
CA PRO A 45 -5.01 1.56 -21.82
C PRO A 45 -5.21 1.77 -23.33
N LYS A 46 -6.04 0.93 -23.96
CA LYS A 46 -6.36 0.99 -25.39
C LYS A 46 -7.37 2.11 -25.71
N ILE A 47 -8.05 2.66 -24.71
CA ILE A 47 -9.02 3.74 -24.86
C ILE A 47 -8.31 5.05 -24.51
N SER A 48 -7.74 5.66 -25.55
CA SER A 48 -7.00 6.93 -25.54
C SER A 48 -7.91 8.13 -25.28
N SER A 49 -7.30 9.22 -24.77
CA SER A 49 -7.66 10.65 -24.59
C SER A 49 -9.05 11.20 -24.94
N ASP A 50 -9.79 10.61 -25.88
CA ASP A 50 -11.11 11.09 -26.31
C ASP A 50 -12.20 10.84 -25.26
N VAL A 51 -12.00 9.85 -24.38
CA VAL A 51 -12.95 9.48 -23.32
C VAL A 51 -12.66 10.18 -22.00
N CYS A 52 -11.39 10.47 -21.70
CA CYS A 52 -11.00 11.22 -20.51
C CYS A 52 -10.15 12.42 -20.93
N PRO A 53 -10.72 13.63 -20.96
CA PRO A 53 -9.99 14.84 -21.35
C PRO A 53 -8.98 15.31 -20.29
N ASP A 54 -9.11 14.80 -19.05
CA ASP A 54 -8.23 15.11 -17.93
C ASP A 54 -7.15 14.03 -17.72
N GLU A 55 -6.16 14.33 -16.87
CA GLU A 55 -5.08 13.40 -16.53
C GLU A 55 -5.63 12.15 -15.82
N LEU A 56 -5.37 10.97 -16.40
CA LEU A 56 -5.80 9.67 -15.87
C LEU A 56 -5.01 9.31 -14.60
N ILE A 57 -5.70 8.75 -13.61
CA ILE A 57 -5.03 8.12 -12.47
C ILE A 57 -4.59 6.72 -12.90
N ILE A 58 -3.28 6.47 -12.84
CA ILE A 58 -2.67 5.21 -13.25
C ILE A 58 -2.09 4.46 -12.05
N TYR A 59 -1.87 3.15 -12.21
CA TYR A 59 -1.14 2.36 -11.23
C TYR A 59 0.34 2.74 -11.23
N GLU A 60 0.88 3.10 -10.06
CA GLU A 60 2.31 3.28 -9.80
C GLU A 60 2.74 2.35 -8.68
N ASP A 61 3.70 1.46 -8.89
CA ASP A 61 4.16 0.57 -7.83
C ASP A 61 4.93 1.33 -6.75
N LYS A 62 4.33 1.49 -5.56
CA LYS A 62 4.99 2.07 -4.38
C LYS A 62 5.60 1.01 -3.45
N ASN A 63 5.78 -0.23 -3.93
CA ASN A 63 6.32 -1.37 -3.19
C ASN A 63 5.52 -1.67 -1.91
N VAL A 64 4.20 -1.54 -2.01
CA VAL A 64 3.23 -1.86 -0.95
C VAL A 64 2.16 -2.81 -1.48
N ASP A 65 1.28 -3.29 -0.60
CA ASP A 65 0.15 -4.14 -1.01
C ASP A 65 -0.71 -3.44 -2.09
N ILE A 66 -1.20 -4.23 -3.05
CA ILE A 66 -1.91 -3.73 -4.22
C ILE A 66 -3.19 -2.96 -3.86
N ALA A 67 -3.91 -3.37 -2.82
CA ALA A 67 -5.11 -2.68 -2.38
C ALA A 67 -4.76 -1.32 -1.78
N LEU A 68 -3.72 -1.27 -0.93
CA LEU A 68 -3.22 -0.02 -0.38
C LEU A 68 -2.68 0.91 -1.46
N ASN A 69 -1.93 0.37 -2.43
CA ASN A 69 -1.39 1.15 -3.55
C ASN A 69 -2.51 1.77 -4.41
N ALA A 70 -3.62 1.04 -4.60
CA ALA A 70 -4.79 1.55 -5.30
C ALA A 70 -5.47 2.67 -4.48
N GLU A 71 -5.66 2.48 -3.18
CA GLU A 71 -6.18 3.52 -2.28
C GLU A 71 -5.31 4.79 -2.32
N CYS A 72 -3.98 4.64 -2.33
CA CYS A 72 -3.03 5.73 -2.46
C CYS A 72 -3.24 6.57 -3.72
N ALA A 73 -3.27 5.90 -4.88
CA ALA A 73 -3.39 6.55 -6.17
C ALA A 73 -4.73 7.30 -6.28
N CYS A 74 -5.79 6.72 -5.73
CA CYS A 74 -7.13 7.30 -5.71
C CYS A 74 -7.33 8.38 -4.64
N GLY A 75 -6.46 8.45 -3.63
CA GLY A 75 -6.55 9.37 -2.50
C GLY A 75 -6.18 10.83 -2.83
N GLY A 76 -5.74 11.13 -4.06
CA GLY A 76 -5.56 12.50 -4.57
C GLY A 76 -4.53 13.32 -3.78
N GLY A 77 -3.49 12.69 -3.24
CA GLY A 77 -2.39 13.38 -2.55
C GLY A 77 -2.73 13.97 -1.17
N LYS A 78 -3.94 13.77 -0.63
CA LYS A 78 -4.32 14.29 0.70
C LYS A 78 -3.66 13.58 1.87
N VAL A 79 -2.96 12.49 1.62
CA VAL A 79 -2.17 11.78 2.62
C VAL A 79 -0.76 12.32 2.62
N GLU A 80 -0.66 13.62 2.92
CA GLU A 80 0.60 14.33 3.04
C GLU A 80 1.35 13.90 4.32
N LYS A 81 2.65 14.22 4.36
CA LYS A 81 3.60 13.95 5.44
C LYS A 81 3.06 14.13 6.87
N GLU A 82 2.08 15.00 7.05
CA GLU A 82 1.41 15.29 8.32
C GLU A 82 0.77 14.05 8.96
N SER A 83 0.21 13.12 8.18
CA SER A 83 -0.37 11.87 8.72
C SER A 83 0.67 10.89 9.26
N CYS A 84 1.95 11.10 8.93
CA CYS A 84 3.07 10.27 9.39
C CYS A 84 3.87 10.91 10.52
N VAL A 85 3.32 11.96 11.16
CA VAL A 85 3.90 12.64 12.32
C VAL A 85 2.87 12.64 13.45
N PRO A 86 3.25 12.32 14.70
CA PRO A 86 2.32 12.35 15.82
C PRO A 86 1.83 13.77 16.12
N THR A 87 0.54 13.95 16.34
CA THR A 87 -0.05 15.24 16.72
C THR A 87 0.46 15.68 18.10
N GLY A 88 1.08 16.85 18.18
CA GLY A 88 1.57 17.42 19.45
C GLY A 88 2.92 16.89 19.92
N ALA A 89 3.65 16.15 19.09
CA ALA A 89 5.05 15.82 19.34
C ALA A 89 5.98 16.97 18.91
N ASP A 90 6.94 17.34 19.76
CA ASP A 90 8.01 18.30 19.42
C ASP A 90 8.91 17.77 18.29
N ASN A 91 8.91 16.46 18.10
CA ASN A 91 9.70 15.75 17.10
C ASN A 91 8.93 15.69 15.78
N THR A 92 9.23 16.64 14.89
CA THR A 92 8.70 16.77 13.51
C THR A 92 9.18 15.69 12.55
N THR A 93 9.75 14.60 13.05
CA THR A 93 10.39 13.58 12.21
C THR A 93 9.37 12.54 11.77
N ILE A 94 9.18 12.47 10.45
CA ILE A 94 8.31 11.50 9.77
C ILE A 94 8.69 10.08 10.21
N CYS A 95 7.71 9.31 10.67
CA CYS A 95 7.88 7.92 11.10
C CYS A 95 9.04 7.72 12.08
N SER A 96 9.26 8.68 12.98
CA SER A 96 10.36 8.70 13.95
C SER A 96 11.75 8.55 13.32
N GLY A 97 11.89 8.80 12.00
CA GLY A 97 13.12 8.59 11.23
C GLY A 97 13.46 7.10 10.98
N ARG A 98 12.58 6.19 11.40
CA ARG A 98 12.79 4.73 11.37
C ARG A 98 11.88 4.02 10.39
N GLY A 99 11.22 4.77 9.52
CA GLY A 99 10.32 4.24 8.50
C GLY A 99 10.22 5.15 7.28
N GLU A 100 9.46 4.69 6.31
CA GLU A 100 9.06 5.47 5.15
C GLU A 100 7.58 5.81 5.25
N CYS A 101 7.21 7.06 4.94
CA CYS A 101 5.81 7.47 4.90
C CYS A 101 5.26 7.19 3.51
N VAL A 102 4.40 6.18 3.41
CA VAL A 102 3.75 5.81 2.17
C VAL A 102 2.26 6.02 2.37
N CYS A 103 1.71 7.01 1.67
CA CYS A 103 0.29 7.34 1.68
C CYS A 103 -0.26 7.55 3.09
N GLY A 104 0.46 8.35 3.89
CA GLY A 104 0.07 8.72 5.25
C GLY A 104 0.16 7.62 6.29
N ARG A 105 0.77 6.49 5.95
CA ARG A 105 1.10 5.45 6.92
C ARG A 105 2.61 5.23 6.97
N CYS A 106 3.12 4.99 8.16
CA CYS A 106 4.52 4.63 8.33
C CYS A 106 4.76 3.15 8.09
N PHE A 107 5.76 2.87 7.24
CA PHE A 107 6.32 1.55 7.01
C PHE A 107 7.67 1.46 7.69
N CYS A 108 7.71 0.74 8.81
CA CYS A 108 8.91 0.67 9.66
C CYS A 108 10.00 -0.19 9.01
N LYS A 109 11.23 0.31 9.04
CA LYS A 109 12.39 -0.39 8.48
C LYS A 109 12.71 -1.61 9.32
N THR A 110 12.49 -2.79 8.76
CA THR A 110 12.83 -4.08 9.37
C THR A 110 13.21 -5.10 8.29
N PRO A 111 14.08 -6.08 8.59
CA PRO A 111 14.94 -6.18 9.78
C PRO A 111 16.16 -5.25 9.68
N ASP A 112 16.74 -4.90 10.83
CA ASP A 112 17.98 -4.13 10.89
C ASP A 112 19.18 -5.02 10.46
N PRO A 113 20.07 -4.55 9.56
CA PRO A 113 21.21 -5.36 9.10
C PRO A 113 22.20 -5.77 10.21
N GLU A 114 22.39 -4.91 11.22
CA GLU A 114 23.29 -5.16 12.36
C GLU A 114 22.60 -5.99 13.44
N HIS A 115 21.28 -5.84 13.56
CA HIS A 115 20.45 -6.55 14.54
C HIS A 115 19.24 -7.20 13.88
N PRO A 116 19.38 -8.41 13.30
CA PRO A 116 18.30 -9.07 12.57
C PRO A 116 17.05 -9.36 13.40
N THR A 117 17.20 -9.47 14.72
CA THR A 117 16.09 -9.65 15.69
C THR A 117 15.47 -8.32 16.14
N LYS A 118 15.97 -7.18 15.69
CA LYS A 118 15.40 -5.86 15.97
C LYS A 118 14.17 -5.63 15.11
N MET A 119 13.04 -5.45 15.78
CA MET A 119 11.75 -5.16 15.21
C MET A 119 11.33 -3.77 15.65
N ILE A 120 11.04 -2.91 14.67
CA ILE A 120 10.53 -1.55 14.87
C ILE A 120 9.04 -1.59 14.61
N THR A 121 8.25 -1.10 15.55
CA THR A 121 6.79 -1.16 15.54
C THR A 121 6.19 0.17 16.00
N GLY A 122 4.85 0.26 16.01
CA GLY A 122 4.12 1.49 16.33
C GLY A 122 3.57 2.20 15.09
N GLU A 123 2.61 3.10 15.29
CA GLU A 123 1.94 3.83 14.22
C GLU A 123 2.90 4.78 13.49
N PHE A 124 3.88 5.32 14.21
CA PHE A 124 4.90 6.23 13.73
C PHE A 124 6.30 5.62 13.85
N CYS A 125 6.40 4.29 13.89
CA CYS A 125 7.65 3.55 14.08
C CYS A 125 8.43 3.97 15.33
N GLU A 126 7.72 4.36 16.39
CA GLU A 126 8.21 4.94 17.65
C GLU A 126 8.68 3.89 18.67
N LEU A 127 8.38 2.61 18.46
CA LEU A 127 8.75 1.51 19.36
C LEU A 127 9.78 0.60 18.71
N ASP A 128 10.68 0.02 19.51
CA ASP A 128 11.50 -1.11 19.10
C ASP A 128 11.75 -2.06 20.28
N ASN A 129 12.04 -3.33 19.99
CA ASN A 129 12.23 -4.37 21.01
C ASN A 129 13.64 -4.37 21.68
N TYR A 130 14.48 -3.37 21.40
CA TYR A 130 15.80 -3.19 22.03
C TYR A 130 15.84 -1.99 22.98
N SER A 131 15.00 -0.99 22.73
CA SER A 131 14.94 0.29 23.44
C SER A 131 13.88 0.29 24.55
N CYS A 132 13.72 -0.82 25.26
CA CYS A 132 12.91 -0.84 26.46
C CYS A 132 13.66 -0.19 27.62
N GLU A 133 13.12 0.86 28.23
CA GLU A 133 13.51 1.27 29.58
C GLU A 133 12.56 0.62 30.61
N GLY A 134 13.12 -0.18 31.53
CA GLY A 134 12.41 -0.65 32.73
C GLY A 134 12.17 -2.17 32.86
N PRO A 135 11.59 -2.62 33.99
CA PRO A 135 11.43 -4.04 34.36
C PRO A 135 10.43 -4.82 33.50
N SER A 136 9.77 -4.17 32.54
CA SER A 136 8.73 -4.75 31.68
C SER A 136 9.26 -5.34 30.37
N CYS A 137 10.56 -5.19 30.06
CA CYS A 137 11.14 -5.78 28.86
C CYS A 137 11.32 -7.29 29.03
N ARG A 138 10.39 -8.09 28.49
CA ARG A 138 10.45 -9.55 28.49
C ARG A 138 10.93 -10.14 27.16
N GLU A 139 11.17 -9.31 26.14
CA GLU A 139 11.46 -9.77 24.77
C GLU A 139 12.61 -8.98 24.15
N GLY A 140 13.86 -9.34 24.51
CA GLY A 140 15.07 -8.85 23.87
C GLY A 140 16.13 -9.96 23.83
N PRO A 141 17.06 -9.95 22.85
CA PRO A 141 18.03 -11.04 22.62
C PRO A 141 19.08 -11.22 23.74
N TYR A 142 19.10 -10.32 24.73
CA TYR A 142 19.95 -10.45 25.93
C TYR A 142 19.32 -11.29 27.03
N TYR A 143 18.17 -11.94 26.79
CA TYR A 143 17.73 -13.03 27.63
C TYR A 143 18.60 -14.27 27.37
N ALA A 144 19.79 -14.30 27.97
CA ALA A 144 20.53 -15.53 28.21
C ALA A 144 20.12 -16.04 29.60
N PRO A 145 19.15 -16.98 29.71
CA PRO A 145 18.87 -17.66 30.96
C PRO A 145 19.92 -18.76 31.15
N TRP A 146 21.19 -18.40 31.30
CA TRP A 146 22.22 -19.34 31.76
C TRP A 146 22.85 -18.80 33.03
N ASN A 147 22.07 -18.89 34.12
CA ASN A 147 22.67 -19.06 35.44
C ASN A 147 22.96 -20.56 35.59
N PHE A 148 24.22 -20.95 35.40
CA PHE A 148 24.80 -22.14 36.03
C PHE A 148 25.35 -21.75 37.40
#